data_AF-A0A2V1ZNL6-F1
#
_entry.id   AF-A0A2V1ZNL6-F1
#
_cell.length_a   1.000
_cell.length_b   1.000
_cell.length_c   1.000
_cell.angle_alpha   90.00
_cell.angle_beta   90.00
_cell.angle_gamma   90.00
#
_symmetry.space_group_name_H-M   'P 1'
#
loop_
_entity.id
_entity.type
_entity.pdbx_description
1 polymer ?
#
loop_
_entity_poly.entity_id
_entity_poly.type
_entity_poly.pdbx_seq_one_letter_code
_entity_poly.pdbx_strand_id
1 'polypeptide(L)'
;MSYILNRDLIDYTENHKDPMIKSVNLILSQFSDVDRQVPSEYHWLFSSVESITEQLKSLNKNDYKKMNSIYWNDQTSNIEAYCYMTLWRSIELIKSCINGLNTKETIVPAIATRSLLEISAIFLLNANILEKTFAELEFPSKTIVFSTEVEGLVTKMIWGTRYGKPEEHLIQTNIMTSLQKVAKHPNAKALMPTYEFLCDIAHPSFIGNTSYWSHIEEITCDNQEKRVMSRLTNRSFNDDILDKTIWSLAWSSGCIKNSFEILMQANKEVREKLKAS
;
A
#
# COMPACT_ATOMS: atom_id res chain seq x y z
N MET A 1 8.61 -6.09 17.69
CA MET A 1 9.69 -5.76 16.73
C MET A 1 9.53 -4.30 16.35
N SER A 2 10.60 -3.49 16.33
CA SER A 2 10.49 -2.02 16.27
C SER A 2 10.64 -1.47 14.85
N TYR A 3 9.74 -0.58 14.44
CA TYR A 3 9.83 0.22 13.21
C TYR A 3 10.84 1.37 13.37
N ILE A 4 12.10 1.03 13.64
CA ILE A 4 13.13 1.99 14.05
C ILE A 4 14.33 1.90 13.10
N LEU A 5 14.66 3.03 12.50
CA LEU A 5 15.92 3.22 11.79
C LEU A 5 17.07 3.32 12.80
N ASN A 6 18.26 2.87 12.43
CA ASN A 6 19.43 2.99 13.29
C ASN A 6 19.83 4.47 13.50
N ARG A 7 20.67 4.74 14.49
CA ARG A 7 21.06 6.11 14.87
C ARG A 7 21.61 6.93 13.69
N ASP A 8 22.48 6.33 12.88
CA ASP A 8 23.05 7.00 11.70
C ASP A 8 21.96 7.46 10.71
N LEU A 9 20.92 6.64 10.50
CA LEU A 9 19.79 6.99 9.62
C LEU A 9 18.84 8.00 10.27
N ILE A 10 18.64 7.93 11.58
CA ILE A 10 17.87 8.94 12.31
C ILE A 10 18.56 10.30 12.15
N ASP A 11 19.86 10.38 12.45
CA ASP A 11 20.65 11.61 12.32
C ASP A 11 20.65 12.12 10.86
N TYR A 12 20.72 11.22 9.87
CA TYR A 12 20.60 11.56 8.44
C TYR A 12 19.23 12.20 8.13
N THR A 13 18.15 11.54 8.53
CA THR A 13 16.78 11.94 8.18
C THR A 13 16.36 13.23 8.88
N GLU A 14 16.66 13.42 10.15
CA GLU A 14 16.29 14.61 10.92
C GLU A 14 16.88 15.90 10.34
N ASN A 15 18.07 15.80 9.75
CA ASN A 15 18.80 16.91 9.13
C ASN A 15 18.50 17.06 7.62
N HIS A 16 17.65 16.21 7.05
CA HIS A 16 17.36 16.21 5.63
C HIS A 16 16.47 17.41 5.21
N LYS A 17 16.64 17.89 3.97
CA LYS A 17 15.90 19.05 3.44
C LYS A 17 14.48 18.69 2.99
N ASP A 18 14.31 17.48 2.45
CA ASP A 18 12.99 16.98 2.04
C ASP A 18 12.12 16.67 3.27
N PRO A 19 10.93 17.29 3.41
CA PRO A 19 10.08 17.14 4.59
C PRO A 19 9.52 15.72 4.77
N MET A 20 9.33 14.95 3.68
CA MET A 20 8.87 13.57 3.75
C MET A 20 9.94 12.67 4.35
N ILE A 21 11.19 12.80 3.87
CA ILE A 21 12.35 12.08 4.42
C ILE A 21 12.55 12.46 5.89
N LYS A 22 12.49 13.76 6.21
CA LYS A 22 12.62 14.26 7.58
C LYS A 22 11.58 13.71 8.54
N SER A 23 10.37 13.44 8.04
CA SER A 23 9.24 12.97 8.85
C SER A 23 9.17 11.44 8.96
N VAL A 24 10.11 10.69 8.37
CA VAL A 24 10.00 9.23 8.29
C VAL A 24 9.87 8.56 9.66
N ASN A 25 10.62 9.01 10.67
CA ASN A 25 10.55 8.42 12.01
C ASN A 25 9.19 8.62 12.66
N LEU A 26 8.59 9.80 12.49
CA LEU A 26 7.24 10.10 12.97
C LEU A 26 6.21 9.22 12.26
N ILE A 27 6.30 9.11 10.93
CA ILE A 27 5.37 8.33 10.13
C ILE A 27 5.47 6.83 10.47
N LEU A 28 6.68 6.31 10.63
CA LEU A 28 6.90 4.92 11.04
C LEU A 28 6.39 4.66 12.46
N SER A 29 6.53 5.62 13.39
CA SER A 29 5.93 5.53 14.72
C SER A 29 4.41 5.45 14.65
N GLN A 30 3.78 6.33 13.87
CA GLN A 30 2.33 6.34 13.67
C GLN A 30 1.82 5.06 13.02
N PHE A 31 2.55 4.53 12.03
CA PHE A 31 2.25 3.24 11.42
C PHE A 31 2.38 2.10 12.44
N SER A 32 3.42 2.14 13.28
CA SER A 32 3.61 1.15 14.35
C SER A 32 2.45 1.15 15.35
N ASP A 33 1.83 2.29 15.61
CA ASP A 33 0.69 2.37 16.51
C ASP A 33 -0.54 1.66 15.92
N VAL A 34 -0.73 1.72 14.60
CA VAL A 34 -1.76 0.93 13.89
C VAL A 34 -1.43 -0.56 13.90
N ASP A 35 -0.19 -0.95 13.61
CA ASP A 35 0.25 -2.37 13.68
C ASP A 35 0.01 -2.97 15.07
N ARG A 36 0.23 -2.21 16.15
CA ARG A 36 -0.03 -2.68 17.52
C ARG A 36 -1.51 -2.86 17.86
N GLN A 37 -2.41 -2.19 17.13
CA GLN A 37 -3.85 -2.25 17.36
C GLN A 37 -4.54 -3.35 16.56
N VAL A 38 -3.94 -3.78 15.44
CA VAL A 38 -4.51 -4.87 14.64
C VAL A 38 -4.18 -6.23 15.23
N PRO A 39 -5.10 -7.20 15.15
CA PRO A 39 -4.85 -8.52 15.70
C PRO A 39 -3.82 -9.28 14.86
N SER A 40 -3.12 -10.24 15.47
CA SER A 40 -2.25 -11.18 14.76
C SER A 40 -3.02 -12.22 13.94
N GLU A 41 -4.30 -12.42 14.29
CA GLU A 41 -5.21 -13.33 13.61
C GLU A 41 -6.54 -12.62 13.39
N TYR A 42 -7.08 -12.71 12.17
CA TYR A 42 -8.38 -12.13 11.82
C TYR A 42 -9.27 -13.21 11.23
N HIS A 43 -10.50 -13.32 11.74
CA HIS A 43 -11.49 -14.27 11.26
C HIS A 43 -12.38 -13.60 10.20
N TRP A 44 -12.06 -13.84 8.94
CA TRP A 44 -12.86 -13.34 7.83
C TRP A 44 -14.18 -14.11 7.70
N LEU A 45 -15.30 -13.38 7.84
CA LEU A 45 -16.63 -13.88 7.55
C LEU A 45 -16.88 -13.84 6.04
N PHE A 46 -16.42 -14.89 5.35
CA PHE A 46 -16.64 -15.07 3.92
C PHE A 46 -18.00 -15.73 3.65
N SER A 47 -18.77 -15.21 2.69
CA SER A 47 -20.00 -15.83 2.22
C SER A 47 -19.86 -16.33 0.79
N SER A 48 -20.14 -17.62 0.56
CA SER A 48 -20.30 -18.14 -0.80
C SER A 48 -21.63 -17.74 -1.42
N VAL A 49 -21.77 -17.90 -2.73
CA VAL A 49 -23.03 -17.69 -3.44
C VAL A 49 -24.15 -18.56 -2.87
N GLU A 50 -23.84 -19.81 -2.53
CA GLU A 50 -24.78 -20.75 -1.90
C GLU A 50 -25.20 -20.25 -0.51
N SER A 51 -24.26 -19.77 0.30
CA SER A 51 -24.54 -19.23 1.64
C SER A 51 -25.48 -18.02 1.57
N ILE A 52 -25.19 -17.05 0.68
CA ILE A 52 -26.05 -15.87 0.48
C ILE A 52 -27.42 -16.29 -0.03
N THR A 53 -27.47 -17.22 -0.99
CA THR A 53 -28.72 -17.73 -1.56
C THR A 53 -29.60 -18.39 -0.50
N GLU A 54 -29.04 -19.22 0.38
CA GLU A 54 -29.77 -19.84 1.49
C GLU A 54 -30.29 -18.80 2.49
N GLN A 55 -29.46 -17.82 2.85
CA GLN A 55 -29.88 -16.71 3.73
C GLN A 55 -31.07 -15.96 3.13
N LEU A 56 -31.02 -15.62 1.84
CA LEU A 56 -32.11 -14.90 1.16
C LEU A 56 -33.40 -15.74 1.03
N LYS A 57 -33.30 -17.05 0.77
CA LYS A 57 -34.47 -17.96 0.70
C LYS A 57 -35.25 -18.02 2.02
N SER A 58 -34.56 -17.88 3.15
CA SER A 58 -35.18 -17.91 4.48
C SER A 58 -35.98 -16.65 4.82
N LEU A 59 -35.87 -15.59 4.00
CA LEU A 59 -36.52 -14.31 4.25
C LEU A 59 -37.91 -14.21 3.62
N ASN A 60 -38.78 -13.46 4.29
CA ASN A 60 -40.02 -12.98 3.68
C ASN A 60 -39.70 -11.99 2.55
N LYS A 61 -40.48 -12.00 1.46
CA LYS A 61 -40.27 -11.12 0.29
C LYS A 61 -40.24 -9.61 0.60
N ASN A 62 -40.81 -9.20 1.74
CA ASN A 62 -40.89 -7.81 2.17
C ASN A 62 -39.87 -7.46 3.28
N ASP A 63 -38.91 -8.34 3.57
CA ASP A 63 -37.87 -8.11 4.60
C ASP A 63 -36.66 -7.35 4.02
N TYR A 64 -36.93 -6.15 3.46
CA TYR A 64 -35.95 -5.31 2.77
C TYR A 64 -34.72 -5.00 3.63
N LYS A 65 -34.94 -4.72 4.93
CA LYS A 65 -33.87 -4.45 5.90
C LYS A 65 -32.90 -5.62 6.02
N LYS A 66 -33.40 -6.85 6.16
CA LYS A 66 -32.53 -8.03 6.24
C LYS A 66 -31.84 -8.33 4.91
N MET A 67 -32.50 -8.12 3.78
CA MET A 67 -31.86 -8.27 2.46
C MET A 67 -30.67 -7.32 2.30
N ASN A 68 -30.85 -6.03 2.63
CA ASN A 68 -29.76 -5.04 2.65
C ASN A 68 -28.66 -5.44 3.63
N SER A 69 -29.03 -5.95 4.81
CA SER A 69 -28.07 -6.39 5.82
C SER A 69 -27.21 -7.55 5.32
N ILE A 70 -27.79 -8.56 4.66
CA ILE A 70 -27.04 -9.69 4.09
C ILE A 70 -25.99 -9.18 3.09
N TYR A 71 -26.43 -8.39 2.11
CA TYR A 71 -25.55 -7.88 1.06
C TYR A 71 -24.42 -7.00 1.63
N TRP A 72 -24.75 -5.97 2.41
CA TRP A 72 -23.75 -5.02 2.88
C TRP A 72 -22.86 -5.55 4.01
N ASN A 73 -23.33 -6.52 4.81
CA ASN A 73 -22.45 -7.21 5.75
C ASN A 73 -21.41 -8.08 5.02
N ASP A 74 -21.79 -8.73 3.93
CA ASP A 74 -20.82 -9.45 3.09
C ASP A 74 -19.78 -8.50 2.49
N GLN A 75 -20.24 -7.42 1.84
CA GLN A 75 -19.33 -6.43 1.23
C GLN A 75 -18.39 -5.80 2.26
N THR A 76 -18.89 -5.35 3.40
CA THR A 76 -18.04 -4.76 4.46
C THR A 76 -17.09 -5.78 5.09
N SER A 77 -17.48 -7.05 5.21
CA SER A 77 -16.60 -8.12 5.72
C SER A 77 -15.45 -8.41 4.74
N ASN A 78 -15.73 -8.42 3.43
CA ASN A 78 -14.70 -8.57 2.40
C ASN A 78 -13.75 -7.38 2.35
N ILE A 79 -14.25 -6.14 2.47
CA ILE A 79 -13.41 -4.94 2.55
C ILE A 79 -12.52 -4.98 3.81
N GLU A 80 -13.08 -5.36 4.95
CA GLU A 80 -12.33 -5.47 6.20
C GLU A 80 -11.19 -6.50 6.08
N ALA A 81 -11.48 -7.68 5.53
CA ALA A 81 -10.46 -8.70 5.25
C ALA A 81 -9.36 -8.18 4.32
N TYR A 82 -9.73 -7.48 3.25
CA TYR A 82 -8.76 -6.83 2.34
C TYR A 82 -7.86 -5.83 3.07
N CYS A 83 -8.41 -5.05 4.00
CA CYS A 83 -7.64 -4.07 4.78
C CYS A 83 -6.55 -4.76 5.60
N TYR A 84 -6.90 -5.84 6.32
CA TYR A 84 -5.92 -6.62 7.09
C TYR A 84 -4.86 -7.27 6.20
N MET A 85 -5.26 -7.93 5.10
CA MET A 85 -4.31 -8.54 4.17
C MET A 85 -3.33 -7.52 3.58
N THR A 86 -3.82 -6.33 3.22
CA THR A 86 -3.02 -5.25 2.64
C THR A 86 -2.06 -4.67 3.68
N LEU A 87 -2.54 -4.45 4.91
CA LEU A 87 -1.72 -3.95 6.01
C LEU A 87 -0.62 -4.96 6.39
N TRP A 88 -0.95 -6.24 6.54
CA TRP A 88 0.03 -7.28 6.89
C TRP A 88 1.11 -7.45 5.81
N ARG A 89 0.72 -7.46 4.52
CA ARG A 89 1.70 -7.45 3.43
C ARG A 89 2.61 -6.22 3.47
N SER A 90 2.04 -5.07 3.81
CA SER A 90 2.82 -3.84 3.94
C SER A 90 3.80 -3.89 5.12
N ILE A 91 3.37 -4.47 6.25
CA ILE A 91 4.20 -4.68 7.44
C ILE A 91 5.43 -5.53 7.11
N GLU A 92 5.26 -6.63 6.36
CA GLU A 92 6.38 -7.49 5.93
C GLU A 92 7.41 -6.72 5.09
N LEU A 93 6.94 -5.91 4.14
CA LEU A 93 7.80 -5.10 3.28
C LEU A 93 8.50 -3.97 4.04
N ILE A 94 7.78 -3.27 4.93
CA ILE A 94 8.33 -2.20 5.78
C ILE A 94 9.43 -2.78 6.68
N LYS A 95 9.17 -3.91 7.35
CA LYS A 95 10.15 -4.57 8.22
C LYS A 95 11.41 -4.96 7.43
N SER A 96 11.23 -5.55 6.25
CA SER A 96 12.33 -5.95 5.38
C SER A 96 13.15 -4.73 4.90
N CYS A 97 12.47 -3.65 4.52
CA CYS A 97 13.11 -2.39 4.14
C CYS A 97 13.95 -1.80 5.29
N ILE A 98 13.37 -1.67 6.49
CA ILE A 98 14.06 -1.11 7.66
C ILE A 98 15.28 -1.96 8.02
N ASN A 99 15.14 -3.28 8.01
CA ASN A 99 16.26 -4.18 8.29
C ASN A 99 17.39 -4.00 7.28
N GLY A 100 17.07 -4.00 5.98
CA GLY A 100 18.07 -3.77 4.94
C GLY A 100 18.73 -2.39 5.02
N LEU A 101 17.95 -1.34 5.27
CA LEU A 101 18.49 0.01 5.49
C LEU A 101 19.47 0.03 6.67
N ASN A 102 19.08 -0.59 7.79
CA ASN A 102 19.91 -0.67 9.00
C ASN A 102 21.20 -1.48 8.81
N THR A 103 21.19 -2.50 7.94
CA THR A 103 22.38 -3.27 7.55
C THR A 103 23.17 -2.64 6.41
N LYS A 104 22.77 -1.44 5.95
CA LYS A 104 23.40 -0.68 4.84
C LYS A 104 23.26 -1.37 3.48
N GLU A 105 22.24 -2.20 3.31
CA GLU A 105 21.84 -2.70 2.00
C GLU A 105 21.13 -1.62 1.19
N THR A 106 21.24 -1.71 -0.13
CA THR A 106 20.64 -0.74 -1.07
C THR A 106 19.52 -1.36 -1.91
N ILE A 107 19.78 -2.53 -2.50
CA ILE A 107 18.87 -3.15 -3.47
C ILE A 107 17.58 -3.66 -2.82
N VAL A 108 17.68 -4.43 -1.73
CA VAL A 108 16.51 -5.02 -1.06
C VAL A 108 15.55 -3.93 -0.54
N PRO A 109 16.03 -2.88 0.16
CA PRO A 109 15.17 -1.75 0.54
C PRO A 109 14.51 -1.03 -0.64
N ALA A 110 15.24 -0.80 -1.73
CA ALA A 110 14.69 -0.15 -2.93
C ALA A 110 13.56 -0.98 -3.56
N ILE A 111 13.74 -2.30 -3.68
CA ILE A 111 12.70 -3.21 -4.20
C ILE A 111 11.50 -3.25 -3.26
N ALA A 112 11.72 -3.37 -1.96
CA ALA A 112 10.63 -3.41 -0.97
C ALA A 112 9.80 -2.13 -1.01
N THR A 113 10.45 -0.96 -1.08
CA THR A 113 9.77 0.34 -1.12
C THR A 113 9.11 0.62 -2.46
N ARG A 114 9.66 0.13 -3.57
CA ARG A 114 8.96 0.11 -4.86
C ARG A 114 7.63 -0.64 -4.75
N SER A 115 7.65 -1.85 -4.22
CA SER A 115 6.43 -2.65 -4.01
C SER A 115 5.44 -1.97 -3.05
N LEU A 116 5.94 -1.26 -2.03
CA LEU A 116 5.11 -0.46 -1.14
C LEU A 116 4.43 0.73 -1.84
N LEU A 117 5.11 1.41 -2.78
CA LEU A 117 4.47 2.45 -3.61
C LEU A 117 3.31 1.87 -4.41
N GLU A 118 3.48 0.67 -4.97
CA GLU A 118 2.45 0.00 -5.74
C GLU A 118 1.22 -0.34 -4.88
N ILE A 119 1.45 -0.95 -3.72
CA ILE A 119 0.40 -1.32 -2.77
C ILE A 119 -0.33 -0.08 -2.26
N SER A 120 0.41 0.93 -1.79
CA SER A 120 -0.16 2.15 -1.22
C SER A 120 -0.99 2.95 -2.23
N ALA A 121 -0.57 3.01 -3.50
CA ALA A 121 -1.32 3.68 -4.54
C ALA A 121 -2.67 3.00 -4.83
N ILE A 122 -2.69 1.67 -4.94
CA ILE A 122 -3.95 0.92 -5.11
C ILE A 122 -4.83 1.08 -3.89
N PHE A 123 -4.26 0.92 -2.69
CA PHE A 123 -5.03 0.95 -1.45
C PHE A 123 -5.69 2.31 -1.23
N LEU A 124 -4.96 3.40 -1.47
CA LEU A 124 -5.48 4.76 -1.38
C LEU A 124 -6.60 5.05 -2.38
N LEU A 125 -6.46 4.57 -3.62
CA LEU A 125 -7.52 4.74 -4.62
C LEU A 125 -8.80 3.99 -4.23
N ASN A 126 -8.67 2.76 -3.74
CA ASN A 126 -9.81 1.97 -3.28
C ASN A 126 -10.46 2.61 -2.05
N ALA A 127 -9.66 3.10 -1.10
CA ALA A 127 -10.14 3.82 0.08
C ALA A 127 -10.99 5.04 -0.31
N ASN A 128 -10.47 5.91 -1.18
CA ASN A 128 -11.18 7.12 -1.60
C ASN A 128 -12.48 6.81 -2.37
N ILE A 129 -12.49 5.74 -3.19
CA ILE A 129 -13.70 5.33 -3.92
C ILE A 129 -14.76 4.83 -2.93
N LEU A 130 -14.38 3.90 -2.05
CA LEU A 130 -15.32 3.28 -1.11
C LEU A 130 -15.83 4.29 -0.06
N GLU A 131 -14.96 5.13 0.50
CA GLU A 131 -15.34 6.19 1.43
C GLU A 131 -16.43 7.09 0.82
N LYS A 132 -16.18 7.61 -0.39
CA LYS A 132 -17.14 8.47 -1.07
C LYS A 132 -18.46 7.75 -1.33
N THR A 133 -18.41 6.54 -1.88
CA THR A 133 -19.60 5.74 -2.17
C THR A 133 -20.40 5.43 -0.90
N PHE A 134 -19.72 5.16 0.22
CA PHE A 134 -20.37 4.82 1.49
C PHE A 134 -20.95 6.04 2.21
N ALA A 135 -20.34 7.20 2.05
CA ALA A 135 -20.87 8.47 2.56
C ALA A 135 -22.25 8.77 1.96
N GLU A 136 -22.42 8.53 0.65
CA GLU A 136 -23.66 8.76 -0.12
C GLU A 136 -24.70 7.63 0.06
N LEU A 137 -24.36 6.53 0.71
CA LEU A 137 -25.25 5.38 0.87
C LEU A 137 -26.40 5.67 1.85
N GLU A 138 -27.63 5.38 1.42
CA GLU A 138 -28.85 5.46 2.22
C GLU A 138 -29.64 4.15 2.14
N PHE A 139 -30.45 3.85 3.17
CA PHE A 139 -31.24 2.61 3.28
C PHE A 139 -32.73 2.90 3.51
N PRO A 140 -33.50 3.21 2.45
CA PRO A 140 -34.95 3.41 2.57
C PRO A 140 -35.68 2.13 3.01
N SER A 141 -36.71 2.26 3.85
CA SER A 141 -37.39 1.14 4.52
C SER A 141 -38.01 0.06 3.62
N LYS A 142 -38.28 0.35 2.34
CA LYS A 142 -38.92 -0.58 1.39
C LYS A 142 -38.13 -0.74 0.09
N THR A 143 -36.81 -0.57 0.16
CA THR A 143 -35.93 -0.61 -1.01
C THR A 143 -34.75 -1.53 -0.74
N ILE A 144 -34.47 -2.40 -1.71
CA ILE A 144 -33.20 -3.14 -1.73
C ILE A 144 -32.15 -2.23 -2.35
N VAL A 145 -31.06 -2.01 -1.63
CA VAL A 145 -29.94 -1.16 -2.03
C VAL A 145 -28.73 -2.04 -2.24
N PHE A 146 -28.19 -2.05 -3.45
CA PHE A 146 -27.01 -2.82 -3.84
C PHE A 146 -26.18 -2.03 -4.86
N SER A 147 -24.91 -2.39 -5.05
CA SER A 147 -24.03 -1.73 -6.02
C SER A 147 -23.12 -2.73 -6.71
N THR A 148 -23.40 -3.01 -7.98
CA THR A 148 -22.54 -3.86 -8.82
C THR A 148 -21.14 -3.27 -9.00
N GLU A 149 -21.01 -1.94 -8.90
CA GLU A 149 -19.73 -1.24 -8.94
C GLU A 149 -18.89 -1.51 -7.70
N VAL A 150 -19.49 -1.45 -6.50
CA VAL A 150 -18.82 -1.82 -5.24
C VAL A 150 -18.46 -3.29 -5.26
N GLU A 151 -19.39 -4.16 -5.62
CA GLU A 151 -19.15 -5.61 -5.70
C GLU A 151 -18.00 -5.95 -6.65
N GLY A 152 -17.98 -5.36 -7.84
CA GLY A 152 -16.90 -5.53 -8.80
C GLY A 152 -15.55 -5.02 -8.28
N LEU A 153 -15.54 -3.90 -7.56
CA LEU A 153 -14.34 -3.36 -6.91
C LEU A 153 -13.82 -4.29 -5.81
N VAL A 154 -14.69 -4.69 -4.87
CA VAL A 154 -14.36 -5.58 -3.75
C VAL A 154 -13.88 -6.93 -4.23
N THR A 155 -14.52 -7.47 -5.26
CA THR A 155 -14.09 -8.73 -5.89
C THR A 155 -12.66 -8.59 -6.42
N LYS A 156 -12.33 -7.51 -7.14
CA LYS A 156 -10.97 -7.26 -7.63
C LYS A 156 -9.96 -6.96 -6.53
N MET A 157 -10.39 -6.36 -5.42
CA MET A 157 -9.52 -6.12 -4.27
C MET A 157 -8.99 -7.42 -3.66
N ILE A 158 -9.84 -8.45 -3.58
CA ILE A 158 -9.46 -9.76 -3.00
C ILE A 158 -8.84 -10.69 -4.05
N TRP A 159 -9.47 -10.81 -5.22
CA TRP A 159 -9.19 -11.86 -6.20
C TRP A 159 -8.54 -11.36 -7.49
N GLY A 160 -8.35 -10.05 -7.62
CA GLY A 160 -7.83 -9.43 -8.83
C GLY A 160 -6.44 -9.96 -9.19
N THR A 161 -6.27 -10.46 -10.41
CA THR A 161 -4.98 -10.93 -10.92
C THR A 161 -4.81 -10.67 -12.41
N ARG A 162 -3.55 -10.70 -12.87
CA ARG A 162 -3.19 -10.73 -14.31
C ARG A 162 -2.45 -12.01 -14.69
N TYR A 163 -2.22 -12.90 -13.72
CA TYR A 163 -1.50 -14.15 -13.93
C TYR A 163 -2.43 -15.19 -14.59
N GLY A 164 -1.94 -15.84 -15.65
CA GLY A 164 -2.70 -16.86 -16.38
C GLY A 164 -3.79 -16.27 -17.28
N LYS A 165 -4.99 -16.86 -17.24
CA LYS A 165 -6.17 -16.43 -18.00
C LYS A 165 -7.36 -16.22 -17.04
N PRO A 166 -7.32 -15.18 -16.19
CA PRO A 166 -8.39 -14.93 -15.25
C PRO A 166 -9.68 -14.52 -15.98
N GLU A 167 -10.81 -14.73 -15.33
CA GLU A 167 -12.11 -14.24 -15.81
C GLU A 167 -12.10 -12.71 -15.93
N GLU A 168 -12.87 -12.17 -16.87
CA GLU A 168 -12.81 -10.74 -17.21
C GLU A 168 -13.02 -9.81 -16.01
N HIS A 169 -13.95 -10.18 -15.13
CA HIS A 169 -14.25 -9.42 -13.92
C HIS A 169 -13.16 -9.52 -12.84
N LEU A 170 -12.22 -10.48 -12.97
CA LEU A 170 -11.06 -10.67 -12.09
C LEU A 170 -9.76 -10.09 -12.66
N ILE A 171 -9.78 -9.58 -13.89
CA ILE A 171 -8.58 -8.96 -14.47
C ILE A 171 -8.23 -7.70 -13.66
N GLN A 172 -7.07 -7.73 -13.01
CA GLN A 172 -6.58 -6.60 -12.24
C GLN A 172 -6.10 -5.47 -13.15
N THR A 173 -6.40 -4.23 -12.76
CA THR A 173 -5.91 -3.03 -13.44
C THR A 173 -4.38 -2.98 -13.42
N ASN A 174 -3.76 -2.50 -14.51
CA ASN A 174 -2.32 -2.31 -14.55
C ASN A 174 -1.90 -1.34 -13.45
N ILE A 175 -0.89 -1.71 -12.65
CA ILE A 175 -0.40 -0.88 -11.54
C ILE A 175 0.01 0.52 -11.99
N MET A 176 0.55 0.67 -13.20
CA MET A 176 0.93 1.96 -13.77
C MET A 176 -0.26 2.91 -13.87
N THR A 177 -1.45 2.40 -14.20
CA THR A 177 -2.67 3.20 -14.24
C THR A 177 -3.01 3.78 -12.87
N SER A 178 -2.86 2.97 -11.81
CA SER A 178 -3.09 3.41 -10.42
C SER A 178 -2.07 4.45 -9.99
N LEU A 179 -0.78 4.22 -10.22
CA LEU A 179 0.30 5.15 -9.91
C LEU A 179 0.12 6.50 -10.62
N GLN A 180 -0.16 6.46 -11.93
CA GLN A 180 -0.43 7.68 -12.71
C GLN A 180 -1.66 8.42 -12.22
N LYS A 181 -2.71 7.72 -11.78
CA LYS A 181 -3.92 8.35 -11.23
C LYS A 181 -3.61 9.06 -9.91
N VAL A 182 -2.84 8.44 -9.01
CA VAL A 182 -2.44 9.07 -7.74
C VAL A 182 -1.49 10.26 -7.99
N ALA A 183 -0.54 10.13 -8.91
CA ALA A 183 0.46 11.18 -9.19
C ALA A 183 -0.11 12.47 -9.80
N LYS A 184 -1.37 12.44 -10.29
CA LYS A 184 -2.09 13.66 -10.68
C LYS A 184 -2.40 14.56 -9.49
N HIS A 185 -2.39 14.04 -8.26
CA HIS A 185 -2.62 14.84 -7.07
C HIS A 185 -1.42 15.77 -6.79
N PRO A 186 -1.64 17.07 -6.49
CA PRO A 186 -0.54 18.03 -6.30
C PRO A 186 0.49 17.64 -5.24
N ASN A 187 0.03 16.93 -4.19
CA ASN A 187 0.89 16.46 -3.09
C ASN A 187 1.62 15.14 -3.39
N ALA A 188 1.40 14.53 -4.55
CA ALA A 188 1.99 13.25 -4.95
C ALA A 188 2.89 13.37 -6.19
N LYS A 189 3.34 14.57 -6.56
CA LYS A 189 4.14 14.82 -7.78
C LYS A 189 5.45 14.01 -7.83
N ALA A 190 6.05 13.75 -6.66
CA ALA A 190 7.29 12.97 -6.58
C ALA A 190 7.07 11.46 -6.77
N LEU A 191 5.82 10.96 -6.76
CA LEU A 191 5.51 9.54 -6.83
C LEU A 191 6.05 8.88 -8.10
N MET A 192 5.72 9.40 -9.29
CA MET A 192 6.12 8.79 -10.56
C MET A 192 7.64 8.82 -10.78
N PRO A 193 8.32 9.98 -10.65
CA PRO A 193 9.78 10.01 -10.79
C PRO A 193 10.49 9.08 -9.80
N THR A 194 9.98 8.97 -8.58
CA THR A 194 10.55 8.08 -7.56
C THR A 194 10.33 6.61 -7.90
N TYR A 195 9.11 6.26 -8.34
CA TYR A 195 8.78 4.90 -8.75
C TYR A 195 9.63 4.44 -9.94
N GLU A 196 9.77 5.28 -10.97
CA GLU A 196 10.60 4.99 -12.15
C GLU A 196 12.07 4.80 -11.78
N PHE A 197 12.60 5.66 -10.90
CA PHE A 197 13.96 5.54 -10.38
C PHE A 197 14.18 4.21 -9.62
N LEU A 198 13.25 3.84 -8.73
CA LEU A 198 13.31 2.57 -8.01
C LEU A 198 13.14 1.35 -8.92
N CYS A 199 12.36 1.47 -10.00
CA CYS A 199 12.29 0.43 -11.03
C CYS A 199 13.63 0.24 -11.71
N ASP A 200 14.35 1.32 -12.03
CA ASP A 200 15.67 1.19 -12.64
C ASP A 200 16.63 0.47 -11.68
N ILE A 201 16.63 0.79 -10.39
CA ILE A 201 17.45 0.07 -9.38
C ILE A 201 17.11 -1.43 -9.30
N ALA A 202 15.82 -1.79 -9.39
CA ALA A 202 15.37 -3.17 -9.28
C ALA A 202 15.76 -4.04 -10.48
N HIS A 203 16.01 -3.42 -11.64
CA HIS A 203 16.44 -4.11 -12.85
C HIS A 203 17.97 -4.10 -12.97
N PRO A 204 18.57 -5.01 -13.77
CA PRO A 204 20.00 -4.96 -14.11
C PRO A 204 20.28 -3.73 -15.02
N SER A 205 20.30 -2.55 -14.42
CA SER A 205 20.41 -1.25 -15.08
C SER A 205 21.69 -0.52 -14.66
N PHE A 206 21.93 0.63 -15.29
CA PHE A 206 23.02 1.51 -14.90
C PHE A 206 22.89 1.96 -13.44
N ILE A 207 21.72 2.47 -13.03
CA ILE A 207 21.49 2.97 -11.66
C ILE A 207 21.56 1.82 -10.64
N GLY A 208 21.06 0.63 -11.00
CA GLY A 208 21.22 -0.57 -10.18
C GLY A 208 22.69 -0.92 -9.96
N ASN A 209 23.51 -0.84 -11.01
CA ASN A 209 24.95 -1.14 -10.94
C ASN A 209 25.75 -0.07 -10.18
N THR A 210 25.32 1.21 -10.22
CA THR A 210 26.01 2.29 -9.49
C THR A 210 25.93 2.11 -7.98
N SER A 211 24.99 1.31 -7.46
CA SER A 211 24.91 0.98 -6.03
C SER A 211 26.18 0.34 -5.46
N TYR A 212 27.04 -0.22 -6.32
CA TYR A 212 28.33 -0.81 -5.94
C TYR A 212 29.52 0.11 -6.20
N TRP A 213 29.32 1.30 -6.75
CA TRP A 213 30.40 2.24 -7.04
C TRP A 213 30.78 2.99 -5.76
N SER A 214 32.09 3.13 -5.52
CA SER A 214 32.60 3.92 -4.40
C SER A 214 33.19 5.24 -4.88
N HIS A 215 34.37 5.22 -5.51
CA HIS A 215 35.04 6.44 -5.96
C HIS A 215 36.01 6.16 -7.11
N ILE A 216 36.49 7.21 -7.78
CA ILE A 216 37.62 7.13 -8.70
C ILE A 216 38.89 7.21 -7.84
N GLU A 217 39.70 6.16 -7.87
CA GLU A 217 40.98 6.10 -7.14
C GLU A 217 42.07 6.85 -7.89
N GLU A 218 42.10 6.72 -9.21
CA GLU A 218 43.14 7.30 -10.07
C GLU A 218 42.59 7.51 -11.49
N ILE A 219 43.11 8.54 -12.18
CA ILE A 219 43.00 8.67 -13.63
C ILE A 219 44.38 8.35 -14.21
N THR A 220 44.45 7.30 -15.04
CA THR A 220 45.71 6.84 -15.62
C THR A 220 46.25 7.82 -16.67
N CYS A 221 47.51 7.63 -17.09
CA CYS A 221 48.14 8.43 -18.14
C CYS A 221 47.38 8.40 -19.48
N ASP A 222 46.61 7.35 -19.74
CA ASP A 222 45.77 7.19 -20.94
C ASP A 222 44.37 7.78 -20.77
N ASN A 223 44.14 8.61 -19.73
CA ASN A 223 42.85 9.20 -19.37
C ASN A 223 41.77 8.15 -19.07
N GLN A 224 42.15 7.01 -18.50
CA GLN A 224 41.22 5.98 -18.03
C GLN A 224 40.98 6.11 -16.53
N GLU A 225 39.74 5.89 -16.08
CA GLU A 225 39.41 5.96 -14.66
C GLU A 225 39.53 4.59 -13.99
N LYS A 226 40.39 4.51 -12.97
CA LYS A 226 40.42 3.36 -12.05
C LYS A 226 39.38 3.59 -10.96
N ARG A 227 38.26 2.87 -11.05
CA ARG A 227 37.13 2.98 -10.11
C ARG A 227 37.15 1.86 -9.08
N VAL A 228 36.90 2.22 -7.82
CA VAL A 228 36.72 1.27 -6.72
C VAL A 228 35.25 0.86 -6.66
N MET A 229 35.01 -0.45 -6.66
CA MET A 229 33.69 -1.02 -6.38
C MET A 229 33.69 -1.64 -4.99
N SER A 230 32.58 -1.47 -4.25
CA SER A 230 32.41 -2.03 -2.91
C SER A 230 31.02 -2.63 -2.75
N ARG A 231 30.96 -3.73 -1.99
CA ARG A 231 29.68 -4.29 -1.51
C ARG A 231 29.06 -3.47 -0.39
N LEU A 232 29.93 -2.82 0.41
CA LEU A 232 29.57 -1.94 1.50
C LEU A 232 29.92 -0.54 1.02
N THR A 233 29.06 0.06 0.20
CA THR A 233 29.28 1.44 -0.20
C THR A 233 29.15 2.33 1.02
N ASN A 234 30.10 3.25 1.16
CA ASN A 234 29.88 4.38 2.05
C ASN A 234 28.67 5.13 1.48
N ARG A 235 27.65 5.38 2.30
CA ARG A 235 26.34 5.92 1.85
C ARG A 235 26.49 7.23 1.07
N SER A 236 27.56 7.98 1.35
CA SER A 236 27.99 9.21 0.68
C SER A 236 28.11 9.15 -0.86
N PHE A 237 28.05 7.98 -1.48
CA PHE A 237 28.11 7.80 -2.94
C PHE A 237 26.78 7.34 -3.56
N ASN A 238 25.76 7.07 -2.75
CA ASN A 238 24.43 6.60 -3.16
C ASN A 238 23.28 7.33 -2.46
N ASP A 239 23.50 8.58 -2.02
CA ASP A 239 22.52 9.37 -1.26
C ASP A 239 21.17 9.47 -2.01
N ASP A 240 21.19 9.58 -3.35
CA ASP A 240 19.95 9.58 -4.16
C ASP A 240 19.13 8.29 -4.01
N ILE A 241 19.78 7.13 -3.95
CA ILE A 241 19.09 5.84 -3.77
C ILE A 241 18.52 5.76 -2.35
N LEU A 242 19.30 6.20 -1.36
CA LEU A 242 18.88 6.24 0.02
C LEU A 242 17.66 7.16 0.19
N ASP A 243 17.72 8.36 -0.38
CA ASP A 243 16.65 9.36 -0.34
C ASP A 243 15.36 8.84 -0.95
N LYS A 244 15.43 8.30 -2.17
CA LYS A 244 14.25 7.76 -2.86
C LYS A 244 13.67 6.55 -2.13
N THR A 245 14.51 5.74 -1.51
CA THR A 245 14.09 4.61 -0.66
C THR A 245 13.37 5.10 0.59
N ILE A 246 13.98 6.00 1.36
CA ILE A 246 13.40 6.53 2.61
C ILE A 246 12.13 7.32 2.32
N TRP A 247 12.14 8.14 1.27
CA TRP A 247 10.96 8.89 0.83
C TRP A 247 9.80 7.94 0.52
N SER A 248 10.07 6.86 -0.22
CA SER A 248 9.05 5.87 -0.60
C SER A 248 8.56 5.07 0.58
N LEU A 249 9.45 4.73 1.54
CA LEU A 249 9.09 4.10 2.79
C LEU A 249 8.13 4.98 3.60
N ALA A 250 8.49 6.26 3.78
CA ALA A 250 7.69 7.23 4.52
C ALA A 250 6.32 7.44 3.85
N TRP A 251 6.32 7.80 2.56
CA TRP A 251 5.12 8.10 1.81
C TRP A 251 4.15 6.90 1.79
N SER A 252 4.65 5.71 1.47
CA SER A 252 3.82 4.51 1.40
C SER A 252 3.24 4.14 2.76
N SER A 253 4.06 4.18 3.83
CA SER A 253 3.60 3.87 5.19
C SER A 253 2.49 4.82 5.64
N GLY A 254 2.64 6.12 5.37
CA GLY A 254 1.61 7.12 5.63
C GLY A 254 0.33 6.86 4.84
N CYS A 255 0.45 6.59 3.54
CA CYS A 255 -0.71 6.28 2.69
C CYS A 255 -1.43 4.99 3.12
N ILE A 256 -0.70 3.93 3.47
CA ILE A 256 -1.30 2.67 3.92
C ILE A 256 -2.01 2.86 5.25
N LYS A 257 -1.39 3.53 6.23
CA LYS A 257 -2.02 3.88 7.50
C LYS A 257 -3.34 4.62 7.27
N ASN A 258 -3.30 5.71 6.51
CA ASN A 258 -4.47 6.55 6.28
C ASN A 258 -5.58 5.79 5.53
N SER A 259 -5.21 5.00 4.51
CA SER A 259 -6.18 4.21 3.73
C SER A 259 -6.85 3.13 4.59
N PHE A 260 -6.10 2.51 5.50
CA PHE A 260 -6.62 1.56 6.46
C PHE A 260 -7.64 2.23 7.40
N GLU A 261 -7.27 3.37 8.01
CA GLU A 261 -8.17 4.11 8.92
C GLU A 261 -9.45 4.57 8.21
N ILE A 262 -9.33 5.12 7.00
CA ILE A 262 -10.46 5.54 6.16
C ILE A 262 -11.42 4.38 5.91
N LEU A 263 -10.92 3.23 5.47
CA LEU A 263 -11.76 2.08 5.14
C LEU A 263 -12.40 1.43 6.36
N MET A 264 -11.66 1.33 7.47
CA MET A 264 -12.21 0.80 8.71
C MET A 264 -13.34 1.70 9.25
N GLN A 265 -13.16 3.02 9.17
CA GLN A 265 -14.20 3.99 9.56
C GLN A 265 -15.39 3.95 8.60
N ALA A 266 -15.18 3.95 7.28
CA ALA A 266 -16.24 3.87 6.29
C ALA A 266 -17.06 2.57 6.43
N ASN A 267 -16.40 1.43 6.67
CA ASN A 267 -17.08 0.15 6.95
C ASN A 267 -17.95 0.23 8.21
N LYS A 268 -17.45 0.87 9.27
CA LYS A 268 -18.21 1.07 10.51
C LYS A 268 -19.47 1.91 10.26
N GLU A 269 -19.35 2.99 9.50
CA GLU A 269 -20.47 3.86 9.15
C GLU A 269 -21.57 3.13 8.37
N VAL A 270 -21.22 2.28 7.39
CA VAL A 270 -22.21 1.46 6.68
C VAL A 270 -22.95 0.53 7.65
N ARG A 271 -22.21 -0.14 8.55
CA ARG A 271 -22.80 -1.03 9.56
C ARG A 271 -23.72 -0.28 10.55
N GLU A 272 -23.41 0.97 10.88
CA GLU A 272 -24.27 1.82 11.70
C GLU A 272 -25.53 2.27 10.96
N LYS A 273 -25.40 2.69 9.70
CA LYS A 273 -26.53 3.04 8.83
C LYS A 273 -27.52 1.88 8.68
N LEU A 274 -27.03 0.65 8.50
CA LEU A 274 -27.87 -0.57 8.43
C LEU A 274 -28.64 -0.88 9.72
N LYS A 275 -28.05 -0.57 10.88
CA LYS A 275 -28.72 -0.77 12.17
C LYS A 275 -29.85 0.25 12.38
N ALA A 276 -29.63 1.48 11.92
CA ALA A 276 -30.57 2.60 12.06
C ALA A 276 -31.75 2.54 11.07
N SER A 277 -31.57 1.97 9.88
CA SER A 277 -32.64 1.72 8.89
C SER A 277 -33.62 0.66 9.34
#